data_AF-A0A951IDI7-F1
#
_entry.id   AF-A0A951IDI7-F1
#
_cell.length_a   1.000
_cell.length_b   1.000
_cell.length_c   1.000
_cell.angle_alpha   90.00
_cell.angle_beta   90.00
_cell.angle_gamma   90.00
#
_symmetry.space_group_name_H-M   'P 1'
#
loop_
_entity.id
_entity.type
_entity.pdbx_description
1 polymer ?
#
loop_
_entity_poly.entity_id
_entity_poly.type
_entity_poly.pdbx_seq_one_letter_code
_entity_poly.pdbx_strand_id
1 'polypeptide(L)'
;DNDFIGNVIDVCPVGALTDRTFRFKNRVWFLKPMDAHRDCPTCSGKVTLWNRGDEVFRVTARKDEWGEVEDDANGKPAWICNTCRFDKKKTSDWTIEGPRMINRHSVISAGHYQGKVGLTKPHEIFSAVHGGRQPKILLDIHEVSEVNQPTIDLSRIEGPAHSDDFEQPNT
;
A
#
# COMPACT_ATOMS: atom_id res chain seq x y z
N ASP A 1 3.42 -6.22 -27.61
CA ASP A 1 3.34 -5.69 -26.24
C ASP A 1 1.90 -5.39 -25.86
N ASN A 2 1.52 -5.68 -24.62
CA ASN A 2 0.19 -5.38 -24.09
C ASN A 2 0.33 -4.68 -22.74
N ASP A 3 -0.01 -3.39 -22.71
CA ASP A 3 0.16 -2.51 -21.56
C ASP A 3 -0.79 -2.80 -20.39
N PHE A 4 -1.68 -3.80 -20.53
CA PHE A 4 -2.66 -4.19 -19.52
C PHE A 4 -2.57 -5.66 -19.11
N ILE A 5 -1.56 -6.41 -19.58
CA ILE A 5 -1.41 -7.84 -19.29
C ILE A 5 -1.30 -8.14 -17.78
N GLY A 6 -0.79 -7.19 -16.99
CA GLY A 6 -0.69 -7.32 -15.54
C GLY A 6 -2.04 -7.59 -14.86
N ASN A 7 -3.16 -7.16 -15.46
CA ASN A 7 -4.50 -7.34 -14.89
C ASN A 7 -4.95 -8.80 -14.84
N VAL A 8 -4.37 -9.68 -15.65
CA VAL A 8 -4.66 -11.12 -15.61
C VAL A 8 -4.32 -11.71 -14.24
N ILE A 9 -3.38 -11.12 -13.51
CA ILE A 9 -3.03 -11.52 -12.13
C ILE A 9 -4.22 -11.32 -11.17
N ASP A 10 -5.02 -10.27 -11.33
CA ASP A 10 -6.15 -10.00 -10.42
C ASP A 10 -7.39 -10.84 -10.72
N VAL A 11 -7.48 -11.38 -11.94
CA VAL A 11 -8.53 -12.29 -12.40
C VAL A 11 -8.25 -13.74 -11.99
N CYS A 12 -6.97 -14.11 -11.81
CA CYS A 12 -6.58 -15.48 -11.47
C CYS A 12 -7.06 -15.88 -10.06
N PRO A 13 -7.98 -16.86 -9.90
CA PRO A 13 -8.56 -17.19 -8.60
C PRO A 13 -7.65 -18.08 -7.74
N VAL A 14 -6.69 -18.78 -8.36
CA VAL A 14 -5.87 -19.82 -7.73
C VAL A 14 -4.46 -19.37 -7.37
N GLY A 15 -4.07 -18.14 -7.71
CA GLY A 15 -2.71 -17.65 -7.49
C GLY A 15 -1.65 -18.32 -8.37
N ALA A 16 -2.04 -18.96 -9.48
CA ALA A 16 -1.09 -19.47 -10.48
C ALA A 16 -0.33 -18.33 -11.17
N LEU A 17 -1.02 -17.21 -11.40
CA LEU A 17 -0.46 -15.97 -11.92
C LEU A 17 -0.33 -14.99 -10.76
N THR A 18 0.90 -14.61 -10.43
CA THR A 18 1.23 -13.71 -9.32
C THR A 18 2.19 -12.64 -9.78
N ASP A 19 2.14 -11.48 -9.12
CA ASP A 19 3.04 -10.37 -9.38
C ASP A 19 4.46 -10.70 -8.89
N ARG A 20 5.40 -10.83 -9.83
CA ARG A 20 6.83 -11.09 -9.54
C ARG A 20 7.44 -10.07 -8.60
N THR A 21 7.01 -8.80 -8.69
CA THR A 21 7.57 -7.70 -7.91
C THR A 21 7.05 -7.66 -6.47
N PHE A 22 6.03 -8.46 -6.14
CA PHE A 22 5.43 -8.56 -4.80
C PHE A 22 5.54 -9.96 -4.19
N ARG A 23 5.58 -11.00 -5.03
CA ARG A 23 5.61 -12.40 -4.61
C ARG A 23 6.73 -12.63 -3.60
N PHE A 24 6.35 -13.20 -2.45
CA PHE A 24 7.23 -13.55 -1.33
C PHE A 24 7.90 -12.39 -0.58
N LYS A 25 7.59 -11.12 -0.90
CA LYS A 25 8.09 -9.97 -0.11
C LYS A 25 7.28 -9.73 1.15
N ASN A 26 5.95 -9.86 1.06
CA ASN A 26 5.05 -9.67 2.18
C ASN A 26 3.71 -10.41 1.97
N ARG A 27 2.85 -10.42 2.99
CA ARG A 27 1.50 -10.98 2.94
C ARG A 27 0.46 -9.87 3.02
N VAL A 28 -0.68 -10.10 2.36
CA VAL A 28 -1.73 -9.08 2.19
C VAL A 28 -2.36 -8.60 3.49
N TRP A 29 -2.41 -9.43 4.54
CA TRP A 29 -2.95 -9.05 5.85
C TRP A 29 -2.02 -8.13 6.66
N PHE A 30 -0.71 -8.11 6.36
CA PHE A 30 0.24 -7.19 6.98
C PHE A 30 0.29 -5.82 6.30
N LEU A 31 -0.29 -5.70 5.11
CA LEU A 31 -0.35 -4.46 4.35
C LEU A 31 -1.63 -3.71 4.68
N LYS A 32 -1.55 -2.39 4.72
CA LYS A 32 -2.69 -1.50 4.86
C LYS A 32 -3.18 -1.15 3.43
N PRO A 33 -4.42 -1.46 3.06
CA PRO A 33 -4.95 -1.04 1.77
C PRO A 33 -5.44 0.41 1.87
N MET A 34 -4.97 1.24 0.96
CA MET A 34 -5.33 2.65 0.83
C MET A 34 -5.90 2.88 -0.56
N ASP A 35 -7.02 3.59 -0.64
CA ASP A 35 -7.52 4.09 -1.91
C ASP A 35 -6.70 5.31 -2.32
N ALA A 36 -6.15 5.25 -3.53
CA ALA A 36 -5.34 6.32 -4.09
C ALA A 36 -5.60 6.48 -5.58
N HIS A 37 -5.28 7.64 -6.12
CA HIS A 37 -5.34 7.89 -7.55
C HIS A 37 -4.10 8.64 -8.03
N ARG A 38 -3.86 8.53 -9.33
CA ARG A 38 -2.82 9.26 -10.05
C ARG A 38 -3.37 9.68 -11.41
N ASP A 39 -2.95 10.83 -11.89
CA ASP A 39 -3.19 11.21 -13.29
C ASP A 39 -2.26 10.40 -14.21
N CYS A 40 -2.86 9.51 -14.99
CA CYS A 40 -2.14 8.61 -15.89
C CYS A 40 -2.69 8.74 -17.32
N PRO A 41 -1.83 8.92 -18.34
CA PRO A 41 -2.29 9.10 -19.71
C PRO A 41 -2.94 7.84 -20.31
N THR A 42 -2.66 6.66 -19.76
CA THR A 42 -3.05 5.37 -20.33
C THR A 42 -4.22 4.69 -19.62
N CYS A 43 -4.51 5.03 -18.36
CA CYS A 43 -5.57 4.37 -17.58
C CYS A 43 -6.27 5.35 -16.63
N SER A 44 -7.41 4.94 -16.05
CA SER A 44 -8.18 5.73 -15.07
C SER A 44 -7.35 6.14 -13.84
N GLY A 45 -6.27 5.43 -13.55
CA GLY A 45 -5.34 5.78 -12.48
C GLY A 45 -5.88 5.58 -11.07
N LYS A 46 -7.11 5.09 -10.91
CA LYS A 46 -7.71 4.68 -9.64
C LYS A 46 -7.17 3.32 -9.20
N VAL A 47 -6.56 3.27 -8.03
CA VAL A 47 -5.91 2.06 -7.51
C VAL A 47 -6.20 1.85 -6.03
N THR A 48 -5.96 0.62 -5.58
CA THR A 48 -5.73 0.30 -4.18
C THR A 48 -4.24 0.09 -3.98
N LEU A 49 -3.62 0.94 -3.17
CA LEU A 49 -2.23 0.81 -2.74
C LEU A 49 -2.16 -0.07 -1.51
N TRP A 50 -1.22 -0.99 -1.50
CA TRP A 50 -0.95 -1.85 -0.36
C TRP A 50 0.36 -1.40 0.29
N ASN A 51 0.26 -0.60 1.35
CA ASN A 51 1.40 0.00 2.02
C ASN A 51 1.72 -0.67 3.35
N ARG A 52 2.99 -0.63 3.74
CA ARG A 52 3.44 -0.92 5.10
C ARG A 52 4.46 0.15 5.46
N GLY A 53 4.13 0.96 6.46
CA GLY A 53 4.84 2.21 6.69
C GLY A 53 4.71 3.12 5.47
N ASP A 54 5.84 3.68 5.03
CA ASP A 54 5.92 4.60 3.89
C ASP A 54 6.21 3.89 2.56
N GLU A 55 6.37 2.56 2.58
CA GLU A 55 6.65 1.75 1.39
C GLU A 55 5.37 1.14 0.78
N VAL A 56 5.28 1.18 -0.56
CA VAL A 56 4.23 0.50 -1.32
C VAL A 56 4.75 -0.84 -1.84
N PHE A 57 4.12 -1.93 -1.40
CA PHE A 57 4.51 -3.27 -1.79
C PHE A 57 3.81 -3.73 -3.08
N ARG A 58 2.52 -3.40 -3.21
CA ARG A 58 1.66 -3.82 -4.32
C ARG A 58 0.69 -2.71 -4.70
N VAL A 59 0.39 -2.63 -5.99
CA VAL A 59 -0.68 -1.79 -6.55
C VAL A 59 -1.68 -2.70 -7.26
N THR A 60 -2.97 -2.53 -6.97
CA THR A 60 -4.06 -3.28 -7.61
C THR A 60 -5.14 -2.34 -8.13
N ALA A 61 -5.92 -2.79 -9.11
CA ALA A 61 -7.17 -2.11 -9.44
C ALA A 61 -8.12 -2.14 -8.24
N ARG A 62 -8.97 -1.12 -8.12
CA ARG A 62 -10.01 -1.09 -7.08
C ARG A 62 -11.09 -2.11 -7.41
N LYS A 63 -11.66 -2.76 -6.38
CA LYS A 63 -12.66 -3.82 -6.54
C LYS A 63 -13.95 -3.51 -5.81
N ASP A 64 -15.08 -3.63 -6.48
CA ASP A 64 -16.38 -3.41 -5.88
C ASP A 64 -16.76 -4.49 -4.84
N GLU A 65 -17.97 -4.40 -4.29
CA GLU A 65 -18.48 -5.33 -3.28
C GLU A 65 -18.66 -6.77 -3.82
N TRP A 66 -18.74 -6.94 -5.14
CA TRP A 66 -18.87 -8.22 -5.83
C TRP A 66 -17.50 -8.81 -6.21
N GLY A 67 -16.41 -8.07 -6.00
CA GLY A 67 -15.05 -8.48 -6.32
C GLY A 67 -14.65 -8.23 -7.79
N GLU A 68 -15.49 -7.52 -8.53
CA GLU A 68 -15.21 -7.04 -9.89
C GLU A 68 -14.45 -5.71 -9.83
N VAL A 69 -13.87 -5.28 -10.95
CA VAL A 69 -13.14 -4.00 -11.00
C VAL A 69 -14.14 -2.85 -11.04
N GLU A 70 -13.93 -1.84 -10.20
CA GLU A 70 -14.78 -0.64 -10.16
C GLU A 70 -14.82 0.06 -11.53
N ASP A 71 -15.97 0.65 -11.85
CA ASP A 71 -16.12 1.44 -13.06
C ASP A 71 -15.46 2.81 -12.95
N ASP A 72 -14.90 3.26 -14.06
CA ASP A 72 -14.42 4.61 -14.27
C ASP A 72 -15.57 5.59 -14.49
N ALA A 73 -15.27 6.90 -14.52
CA ALA A 73 -16.27 7.96 -14.73
C ALA A 73 -17.10 7.79 -16.02
N ASN A 74 -16.58 7.04 -17.01
CA ASN A 74 -17.23 6.76 -18.28
C ASN A 74 -18.01 5.42 -18.30
N GLY A 75 -18.18 4.75 -17.16
CA GLY A 75 -18.88 3.46 -17.05
C GLY A 75 -18.12 2.28 -17.68
N LYS A 76 -16.80 2.38 -17.77
CA LYS A 76 -15.91 1.29 -18.23
C LYS A 76 -15.10 0.77 -17.05
N PRO A 77 -14.73 -0.51 -16.99
CA PRO A 77 -13.93 -1.04 -15.89
C PRO A 77 -12.59 -0.32 -15.79
N ALA A 78 -12.25 0.18 -14.61
CA ALA A 78 -11.06 0.97 -14.31
C ALA A 78 -9.80 0.09 -14.19
N TRP A 79 -9.48 -0.64 -15.26
CA TRP A 79 -8.23 -1.40 -15.36
C TRP A 79 -7.01 -0.50 -15.31
N ILE A 80 -5.93 -1.03 -14.73
CA ILE A 80 -4.68 -0.30 -14.54
C ILE A 80 -3.64 -0.73 -15.57
N CYS A 81 -2.81 0.20 -16.03
CA CYS A 81 -1.70 -0.15 -16.92
C CYS A 81 -0.54 -0.80 -16.15
N ASN A 82 0.33 -1.51 -16.88
CA ASN A 82 1.52 -2.16 -16.33
C ASN A 82 2.45 -1.17 -15.62
N THR A 83 2.56 0.07 -16.12
CA THR A 83 3.38 1.13 -15.48
C THR A 83 2.88 1.49 -14.10
N CYS A 84 1.57 1.71 -13.96
CA CYS A 84 0.95 1.97 -12.66
C CYS A 84 1.06 0.76 -11.73
N ARG A 85 1.03 -0.46 -12.27
CA ARG A 85 1.06 -1.69 -11.50
C ARG A 85 2.46 -2.05 -10.97
N PHE A 86 3.47 -1.98 -11.83
CA PHE A 86 4.81 -2.53 -11.54
C PHE A 86 5.85 -1.44 -11.28
N ASP A 87 5.81 -0.32 -11.99
CA ASP A 87 6.88 0.70 -11.95
C ASP A 87 6.63 1.76 -10.88
N LYS A 88 5.38 2.17 -10.69
CA LYS A 88 4.98 3.25 -9.78
C LYS A 88 4.71 2.76 -8.36
N LYS A 89 5.79 2.43 -7.64
CA LYS A 89 5.75 1.91 -6.25
C LYS A 89 6.21 2.89 -5.18
N LYS A 90 6.39 4.18 -5.49
CA LYS A 90 6.71 5.17 -4.47
C LYS A 90 5.43 5.83 -3.99
N THR A 91 5.30 6.06 -2.69
CA THR A 91 4.16 6.78 -2.11
C THR A 91 4.00 8.18 -2.71
N SER A 92 5.10 8.82 -3.11
CA SER A 92 5.10 10.14 -3.77
C SER A 92 4.48 10.17 -5.16
N ASP A 93 4.36 9.03 -5.86
CA ASP A 93 3.72 8.98 -7.18
C ASP A 93 2.18 9.03 -7.10
N TRP A 94 1.61 8.94 -5.90
CA TRP A 94 0.17 8.74 -5.68
C TRP A 94 -0.44 9.80 -4.77
N THR A 95 -1.69 10.15 -5.05
CA THR A 95 -2.53 10.94 -4.15
C THR A 95 -3.40 9.98 -3.34
N ILE A 96 -3.12 9.83 -2.05
CA ILE A 96 -3.85 8.93 -1.15
C ILE A 96 -5.13 9.63 -0.69
N GLU A 97 -6.28 9.03 -1.00
CA GLU A 97 -7.61 9.50 -0.56
C GLU A 97 -7.88 9.07 0.89
N GLY A 98 -7.48 7.85 1.23
CA GLY A 98 -7.59 7.33 2.59
C GLY A 98 -7.56 5.81 2.65
N PRO A 99 -7.79 5.22 3.83
CA PRO A 99 -7.91 3.77 3.99
C PRO A 99 -9.06 3.22 3.16
N ARG A 100 -8.90 2.01 2.60
CA ARG A 100 -9.95 1.34 1.83
C ARG A 100 -10.92 0.61 2.76
N MET A 101 -12.22 0.82 2.56
CA MET A 101 -13.26 0.07 3.27
C MET A 101 -13.19 -1.43 2.92
N ILE A 102 -12.82 -2.26 3.90
CA ILE A 102 -12.77 -3.72 3.75
C ILE A 102 -13.99 -4.34 4.42
N ASN A 103 -14.57 -5.37 3.79
CA ASN A 103 -15.61 -6.17 4.41
C ASN A 103 -15.11 -6.78 5.73
N ARG A 104 -15.88 -6.63 6.81
CA ARG A 104 -15.57 -7.13 8.16
C ARG A 104 -15.37 -8.64 8.25
N HIS A 105 -15.94 -9.41 7.32
CA HIS A 105 -15.76 -10.86 7.26
C HIS A 105 -14.48 -11.28 6.52
N SER A 106 -13.77 -10.33 5.90
CA SER A 106 -12.51 -10.62 5.24
C SER A 106 -11.41 -10.88 6.26
N VAL A 107 -10.56 -11.88 6.00
CA VAL A 107 -9.32 -12.07 6.78
C VAL A 107 -8.39 -10.85 6.69
N ILE A 108 -8.55 -10.02 5.65
CA ILE A 108 -7.80 -8.79 5.47
C ILE A 108 -8.28 -7.71 6.44
N SER A 109 -9.48 -7.77 7.01
CA SER A 109 -9.90 -6.78 8.03
C SER A 109 -9.26 -7.01 9.40
N ALA A 110 -8.52 -8.11 9.59
CA ALA A 110 -7.84 -8.39 10.86
C ALA A 110 -6.78 -7.31 11.14
N GLY A 111 -6.99 -6.51 12.19
CA GLY A 111 -6.10 -5.39 12.55
C GLY A 111 -6.32 -4.10 11.74
N HIS A 112 -7.26 -4.10 10.79
CA HIS A 112 -7.60 -2.93 9.96
C HIS A 112 -8.97 -2.40 10.38
N TYR A 113 -8.98 -1.43 11.29
CA TYR A 113 -10.21 -0.85 11.84
C TYR A 113 -10.60 0.41 11.06
N GLN A 114 -11.56 0.31 10.14
CA GLN A 114 -12.10 1.48 9.45
C GLN A 114 -13.52 1.83 9.92
N GLY A 115 -13.81 3.14 10.06
CA GLY A 115 -15.11 3.68 10.47
C GLY A 115 -15.09 4.39 11.84
N LYS A 116 -16.27 4.81 12.32
CA LYS A 116 -16.51 5.53 13.60
C LYS A 116 -16.04 4.78 14.87
N VAL A 117 -15.47 3.58 14.73
CA VAL A 117 -15.11 2.70 15.86
C VAL A 117 -13.59 2.53 16.02
N GLY A 118 -12.72 3.22 15.25
CA GLY A 118 -11.28 2.91 15.41
C GLY A 118 -10.21 3.85 14.84
N LEU A 119 -10.53 4.92 14.13
CA LEU A 119 -9.48 5.81 13.59
C LEU A 119 -9.84 7.30 13.73
N THR A 120 -10.20 7.71 14.94
CA THR A 120 -10.04 9.12 15.29
C THR A 120 -8.55 9.34 15.45
N LYS A 121 -7.90 10.00 14.48
CA LYS A 121 -6.50 10.44 14.66
C LYS A 121 -6.50 11.28 15.95
N PRO A 122 -5.80 10.85 17.02
CA PRO A 122 -5.83 11.58 18.27
C PRO A 122 -5.41 13.02 17.99
N HIS A 123 -6.16 13.96 18.56
CA HIS A 123 -5.81 15.36 18.45
C HIS A 123 -4.44 15.55 19.11
N GLU A 124 -3.45 16.04 18.36
CA GLU A 124 -2.11 16.29 18.88
C GLU A 124 -2.15 17.46 19.87
N ILE A 125 -2.18 17.14 21.16
CA ILE A 125 -2.32 18.13 22.24
C ILE A 125 -0.99 18.84 22.52
N PHE A 126 0.14 18.22 22.19
CA PHE A 126 1.47 18.73 22.54
C PHE A 126 1.73 20.14 21.99
N SER A 127 1.43 20.38 20.71
CA SER A 127 1.63 21.69 20.08
C SER A 127 0.68 22.75 20.66
N ALA A 128 -0.57 22.39 20.97
CA ALA A 128 -1.55 23.28 21.57
C ALA A 128 -1.13 23.70 22.99
N VAL A 129 -0.64 22.76 23.81
CA VAL A 129 -0.20 23.04 25.19
C VAL A 129 1.14 23.77 25.24
N HIS A 130 2.07 23.50 24.30
CA HIS A 130 3.39 24.14 24.26
C HIS A 130 3.42 25.48 23.52
N GLY A 131 2.27 26.09 23.22
CA GLY A 131 2.20 27.38 22.53
C GLY A 131 2.82 27.34 21.13
N GLY A 132 2.63 26.23 20.41
CA GLY A 132 3.18 25.99 19.08
C GLY A 132 4.62 25.47 19.03
N ARG A 133 5.29 25.31 20.19
CA ARG A 133 6.63 24.71 20.24
C ARG A 133 6.53 23.19 20.10
N GLN A 134 7.36 22.62 19.24
CA GLN A 134 7.47 21.17 19.10
C GLN A 134 8.33 20.58 20.23
N PRO A 135 7.94 19.42 20.79
CA PRO A 135 8.77 18.75 21.79
C PRO A 135 10.09 18.30 21.16
N LYS A 136 11.18 18.36 21.94
CA LYS A 136 12.45 17.78 21.52
C LYS A 136 12.39 16.27 21.70
N ILE A 137 12.32 15.53 20.60
CA ILE A 137 12.38 14.06 20.61
C ILE A 137 13.84 13.65 20.75
N LEU A 138 14.19 13.03 21.89
CA LEU A 138 15.56 12.62 22.21
C LEU A 138 15.82 11.13 21.97
N LEU A 139 14.76 10.34 21.86
CA LEU A 139 14.82 8.90 21.63
C LEU A 139 14.11 8.61 20.31
N ASP A 140 14.85 8.10 19.33
CA ASP A 140 14.28 7.58 18.10
C ASP A 140 14.03 6.08 18.26
N ILE A 141 12.76 5.69 18.09
CA ILE A 141 12.36 4.29 18.15
C ILE A 141 13.02 3.45 17.04
N HIS A 142 13.30 4.07 15.88
CA HIS A 142 13.92 3.37 14.76
C HIS A 142 15.40 3.07 15.00
N GLU A 143 16.07 3.87 15.84
CA GLU A 143 17.47 3.65 16.24
C GLU A 143 17.58 2.59 17.34
N VAL A 144 16.65 2.59 18.31
CA VAL A 144 16.76 1.74 19.51
C VAL A 144 16.12 0.37 19.34
N SER A 145 15.02 0.26 18.57
CA SER A 145 14.25 -0.99 18.52
C SER A 145 14.78 -2.01 17.53
N GLU A 146 15.70 -1.63 16.63
CA GLU A 146 16.18 -2.43 15.48
C GLU A 146 15.05 -2.89 14.52
N VAL A 147 13.80 -2.49 14.77
CA VAL A 147 12.60 -2.90 14.03
C VAL A 147 12.14 -1.77 13.11
N ASN A 148 11.83 -2.12 11.85
CA ASN A 148 11.41 -1.18 10.79
C ASN A 148 12.43 -0.05 10.56
N GLN A 149 13.70 -0.40 10.30
CA GLN A 149 14.75 0.57 10.00
C GLN A 149 14.41 1.36 8.71
N PRO A 150 14.45 2.70 8.72
CA PRO A 150 14.05 3.53 7.58
C PRO A 150 15.01 3.48 6.40
N THR A 151 16.21 2.91 6.60
CA THR A 151 17.23 2.75 5.56
C THR A 151 17.04 1.50 4.72
N ILE A 152 16.17 0.56 5.12
CA ILE A 152 15.99 -0.73 4.45
C ILE A 152 14.65 -0.75 3.72
N ASP A 153 14.70 -0.61 2.39
CA ASP A 153 13.51 -0.72 1.53
C ASP A 153 13.19 -2.20 1.18
N LEU A 154 12.34 -2.86 1.96
CA LEU A 154 11.95 -4.27 1.73
C LEU A 154 11.19 -4.47 0.42
N SER A 155 10.50 -3.43 -0.06
CA SER A 155 9.77 -3.44 -1.33
C SER A 155 10.68 -3.62 -2.55
N ARG A 156 11.97 -3.30 -2.44
CA ARG A 156 12.94 -3.29 -3.56
C ARG A 156 13.78 -4.56 -3.68
N ILE A 157 13.79 -5.42 -2.66
CA ILE A 157 14.59 -6.65 -2.63
C ILE A 157 14.32 -7.54 -3.86
N GLU A 158 15.36 -8.09 -4.47
CA GLU A 158 15.26 -9.07 -5.55
C GLU A 158 15.10 -10.49 -5.01
N GLY A 159 13.87 -10.88 -4.63
CA GLY A 159 13.58 -12.24 -4.18
C GLY A 159 12.61 -12.33 -3.01
N PRO A 160 12.49 -13.53 -2.40
CA PRO A 160 11.80 -13.70 -1.12
C PRO A 160 12.59 -13.02 0.01
N ALA A 161 11.89 -12.38 0.94
CA ALA A 161 12.55 -11.77 2.11
C ALA A 161 13.13 -12.87 3.03
N HIS A 162 14.41 -12.78 3.37
CA HIS A 162 15.14 -13.63 4.31
C HIS A 162 15.53 -12.85 5.59
N SER A 163 15.96 -13.54 6.64
CA SER A 163 16.47 -12.89 7.87
C SER A 163 17.66 -11.98 7.59
N ASP A 164 18.47 -12.34 6.60
CA ASP A 164 19.75 -11.68 6.34
C ASP A 164 19.56 -10.34 5.61
N ASP A 165 18.39 -10.13 4.99
CA ASP A 165 18.04 -8.86 4.34
C ASP A 165 17.93 -7.68 5.34
N PHE A 166 17.82 -8.00 6.63
CA PHE A 166 17.79 -7.00 7.71
C PHE A 166 19.19 -6.64 8.23
N GLU A 167 20.22 -7.38 7.82
CA GLU A 167 21.62 -7.18 8.26
C GLU A 167 22.41 -6.27 7.32
N GLN A 168 21.98 -6.16 6.04
CA GLN A 168 22.67 -5.35 5.04
C GLN A 168 21.84 -4.10 4.71
N PRO A 169 22.41 -2.88 4.83
CA PRO A 169 21.76 -1.70 4.29
C PRO A 169 21.72 -1.85 2.76
N ASN A 170 20.51 -1.94 2.20
CA ASN A 170 20.29 -2.02 0.76
C ASN A 170 21.07 -0.89 0.07
N THR A 171 22.04 -1.26 -0.78
CA THR A 171 22.80 -0.32 -1.63
C THR A 171 22.02 0.00 -2.91
#